data_AF-A0A4S8PTF7-F1
#
_entry.id   AF-A0A4S8PTF7-F1
#
_cell.length_a   1.000
_cell.length_b   1.000
_cell.length_c   1.000
_cell.angle_alpha   90.00
_cell.angle_beta   90.00
_cell.angle_gamma   90.00
#
_symmetry.space_group_name_H-M   'P 1'
#
loop_
_entity.id
_entity.type
_entity.pdbx_description
1 polymer ?
#
loop_
_entity_poly.entity_id
_entity_poly.type
_entity_poly.pdbx_seq_one_letter_code
_entity_poly.pdbx_strand_id
1 'polypeptide(L)'
;MSRPTPPSRPRGYPDPSSAGWIRIEDLQIADLNLRMTTAITDQIVQIWDLNDGEPTRWVGNVFRIDTRAPCLYLNYVYEKRFSQVDADHLTSTAVKFWQS
;
A
#
# COMPACT_ATOMS: atom_id res chain seq x y z
N MET A 1 -22.98 24.90 -12.29
CA MET A 1 -22.65 24.13 -11.07
C MET A 1 -21.30 23.49 -11.29
N SER A 2 -20.27 23.93 -10.57
CA SER A 2 -18.92 23.37 -10.72
C SER A 2 -18.88 21.98 -10.09
N ARG A 3 -18.46 20.98 -10.87
CA ARG A 3 -18.28 19.61 -10.40
C ARG A 3 -17.27 19.64 -9.24
N PRO A 4 -17.50 18.96 -8.11
CA PRO A 4 -16.51 18.92 -7.03
C PRO A 4 -15.22 18.33 -7.60
N THR A 5 -14.12 19.08 -7.49
CA THR A 5 -12.80 18.56 -7.82
C THR A 5 -12.56 17.36 -6.91
N PRO A 6 -12.30 16.14 -7.44
CA PRO A 6 -11.99 15.01 -6.59
C PRO A 6 -10.77 15.37 -5.73
N PRO A 7 -10.71 14.88 -4.47
CA PRO A 7 -9.56 15.13 -3.62
C PRO A 7 -8.29 14.73 -4.38
N SER A 8 -7.32 15.66 -4.42
CA SER A 8 -6.04 15.40 -5.06
C SER A 8 -5.36 14.26 -4.30
N ARG A 9 -5.20 13.11 -4.97
CA ARG A 9 -4.52 11.94 -4.40
C ARG A 9 -3.12 12.33 -3.92
N PRO A 10 -2.62 11.70 -2.85
CA PRO A 10 -1.30 12.01 -2.32
C PRO A 10 -0.23 11.73 -3.38
N ARG A 11 0.81 12.56 -3.37
CA ARG A 11 1.94 12.45 -4.30
C ARG A 11 2.55 11.04 -4.20
N GLY A 12 2.68 10.38 -5.35
CA GLY A 12 3.26 9.03 -5.44
C GLY A 12 2.22 7.91 -5.37
N TYR A 13 0.95 8.19 -5.04
CA TYR A 13 -0.11 7.21 -5.20
C TYR A 13 -0.30 6.93 -6.70
N PRO A 14 -0.34 5.65 -7.12
CA PRO A 14 -0.38 5.32 -8.53
C PRO A 14 -1.71 5.79 -9.14
N ASP A 15 -1.63 6.44 -10.30
CA ASP A 15 -2.81 6.84 -11.05
C ASP A 15 -3.24 5.67 -11.96
N PRO A 16 -4.42 5.04 -11.70
CA PRO A 16 -4.92 3.91 -12.48
C PRO A 16 -5.12 4.21 -13.96
N SER A 17 -5.21 5.50 -14.34
CA SER A 17 -5.33 5.90 -15.74
C SER A 17 -3.99 5.97 -16.48
N SER A 18 -2.87 6.04 -15.76
CA SER A 18 -1.51 6.16 -16.32
C SER A 18 -0.65 4.91 -16.09
N ALA A 19 -0.87 4.21 -14.98
CA ALA A 19 -0.18 2.98 -14.62
C ALA A 19 -1.06 1.81 -15.05
N GLY A 20 -0.74 1.20 -16.19
CA GLY A 20 -1.39 -0.03 -16.62
C GLY A 20 -1.45 -1.07 -15.49
N TRP A 21 -2.59 -1.77 -15.40
CA TRP A 21 -2.87 -2.89 -14.50
C TRP A 21 -2.21 -2.80 -13.11
N ILE A 22 -2.76 -1.94 -12.25
CA ILE A 22 -2.42 -1.92 -10.83
C ILE A 22 -3.19 -3.06 -10.15
N ARG A 23 -2.49 -3.92 -9.39
CA ARG A 23 -3.16 -4.81 -8.45
C ARG A 23 -3.45 -4.03 -7.16
N ILE A 24 -4.66 -4.17 -6.62
CA ILE A 24 -5.13 -3.45 -5.44
C ILE A 24 -5.78 -4.42 -4.45
N GLU A 25 -5.44 -4.30 -3.17
CA GLU A 25 -6.11 -5.01 -2.08
C GLU A 25 -6.35 -4.03 -0.91
N ASP A 26 -7.58 -4.00 -0.40
CA ASP A 26 -7.95 -3.20 0.76
C ASP A 26 -8.08 -4.11 1.99
N LEU A 27 -7.60 -3.65 3.14
CA LEU A 27 -7.61 -4.42 4.39
C LEU A 27 -7.68 -3.49 5.61
N GLN A 28 -8.12 -4.03 6.75
CA GLN A 28 -8.20 -3.29 8.01
C GLN A 28 -7.24 -3.88 9.04
N ILE A 29 -6.28 -3.08 9.52
CA ILE A 29 -5.23 -3.48 10.49
C ILE A 29 -4.93 -2.30 11.41
N ALA A 30 -4.73 -2.55 12.72
CA ALA A 30 -4.35 -1.53 13.71
C ALA A 30 -5.26 -0.27 13.69
N ASP A 31 -6.58 -0.48 13.53
CA ASP A 31 -7.61 0.55 13.38
C ASP A 31 -7.41 1.49 12.18
N LEU A 32 -6.65 1.04 11.17
CA LEU A 32 -6.43 1.74 9.91
C LEU A 32 -7.09 0.98 8.77
N ASN A 33 -7.68 1.73 7.84
CA ASN A 33 -8.09 1.21 6.55
C ASN A 33 -6.90 1.35 5.61
N LEU A 34 -6.38 0.24 5.11
CA LEU A 34 -5.16 0.22 4.31
C LEU A 34 -5.47 -0.20 2.89
N ARG A 35 -4.73 0.35 1.93
CA ARG A 35 -4.70 -0.12 0.54
C ARG A 35 -3.29 -0.49 0.14
N MET A 36 -3.14 -1.70 -0.36
CA MET A 36 -1.95 -2.17 -1.03
C MET A 36 -2.05 -1.92 -2.53
N THR A 37 -0.99 -1.41 -3.12
CA THR A 37 -0.90 -1.18 -4.57
C THR A 37 0.44 -1.64 -5.11
N THR A 38 0.46 -2.31 -6.26
CA THR A 38 1.68 -2.61 -7.02
C THR A 38 1.40 -2.53 -8.51
N ALA A 39 2.41 -2.12 -9.28
CA ALA A 39 2.42 -2.37 -10.71
C ALA A 39 2.75 -3.86 -10.95
N ILE A 40 2.27 -4.44 -12.06
CA ILE A 40 2.50 -5.87 -12.39
C ILE A 40 3.99 -6.21 -12.44
N THR A 41 4.83 -5.30 -12.95
CA THR A 41 6.27 -5.55 -13.11
C THR A 41 7.09 -5.27 -11.86
N ASP A 42 6.47 -4.67 -10.83
CA ASP A 42 7.20 -4.16 -9.68
C ASP A 42 7.27 -5.21 -8.58
N GLN A 43 8.45 -5.32 -7.96
CA GLN A 43 8.66 -6.14 -6.77
C GLN A 43 8.41 -5.35 -5.48
N ILE A 44 7.61 -4.28 -5.57
CA ILE A 44 7.35 -3.34 -4.48
C ILE A 44 5.85 -3.14 -4.37
N VAL A 45 5.29 -3.61 -3.26
CA VAL A 45 3.91 -3.33 -2.86
C VAL A 45 3.93 -2.11 -1.95
N GLN A 46 3.29 -1.01 -2.37
CA GLN A 46 3.11 0.18 -1.55
C GLN A 46 1.87 0.05 -0.68
N ILE A 47 1.95 0.57 0.54
CA ILE A 47 0.85 0.56 1.52
C ILE A 47 0.42 2.00 1.80
N TRP A 48 -0.88 2.22 1.76
CA TRP A 48 -1.51 3.53 1.93
C TRP A 48 -2.59 3.49 3.00
N ASP A 49 -2.67 4.53 3.82
CA ASP A 49 -3.76 4.76 4.77
C ASP A 49 -4.92 5.42 4.03
N LEU A 50 -6.13 4.96 4.31
CA LEU A 50 -7.35 5.41 3.67
C LEU A 50 -8.23 6.20 4.64
N ASN A 51 -8.79 7.29 4.16
CA ASN A 51 -9.91 7.98 4.80
C ASN A 51 -11.08 7.99 3.82
N ASP A 52 -12.23 7.46 4.23
CA ASP A 52 -13.41 7.30 3.38
C ASP A 52 -13.12 6.62 2.03
N GLY A 53 -12.25 5.61 2.03
CA GLY A 53 -11.86 4.83 0.85
C GLY A 53 -10.84 5.51 -0.07
N GLU A 54 -10.45 6.75 0.24
CA GLU A 54 -9.45 7.51 -0.52
C GLU A 54 -8.08 7.47 0.16
N PRO A 55 -6.99 7.28 -0.60
CA PRO A 55 -5.65 7.29 -0.04
C PRO A 55 -5.31 8.67 0.49
N THR A 56 -4.79 8.73 1.72
CA THR A 56 -4.42 9.98 2.38
C THR A 56 -2.95 10.06 2.71
N ARG A 57 -2.35 8.95 3.16
CA ARG A 57 -0.95 8.92 3.62
C ARG A 57 -0.26 7.67 3.15
N TRP A 58 1.02 7.82 2.82
CA TRP A 58 1.89 6.69 2.58
C TRP A 58 2.29 6.05 3.91
N VAL A 59 2.03 4.76 4.05
CA VAL A 59 2.33 3.99 5.27
C VAL A 59 3.72 3.38 5.19
N GLY A 60 4.04 2.80 4.02
CA GLY A 60 5.28 2.06 3.83
C GLY A 60 5.23 1.20 2.57
N ASN A 61 6.14 0.23 2.49
CA ASN A 61 6.20 -0.71 1.39
C ASN A 61 6.71 -2.08 1.82
N VAL A 62 6.18 -3.11 1.19
CA VAL A 62 6.76 -4.45 1.22
C VAL A 62 7.52 -4.64 -0.08
N PHE A 63 8.76 -5.11 0.00
CA PHE A 63 9.62 -5.26 -1.17
C PHE A 63 10.47 -6.52 -1.09
N ARG A 64 10.94 -6.96 -2.25
CA ARG A 64 11.95 -8.00 -2.38
C ARG A 64 13.20 -7.46 -3.07
N ILE A 65 14.35 -7.95 -2.62
CA ILE A 65 15.63 -7.76 -3.30
C ILE A 65 16.20 -9.15 -3.56
N ASP A 66 16.41 -9.47 -4.84
CA ASP A 66 17.23 -10.57 -5.34
C ASP A 66 17.22 -11.85 -4.48
N THR A 67 16.07 -12.55 -4.47
CA THR A 67 15.82 -13.86 -3.82
C THR A 67 15.67 -13.88 -2.29
N ARG A 68 15.67 -12.72 -1.63
CA ARG A 68 15.49 -12.66 -0.16
C ARG A 68 14.02 -12.81 0.29
N ALA A 69 13.87 -13.07 1.59
CA ALA A 69 12.60 -12.94 2.27
C ALA A 69 12.01 -11.53 2.03
N PRO A 70 10.68 -11.41 1.90
CA PRO A 70 10.02 -10.11 1.81
C PRO A 70 10.41 -9.23 2.99
N CYS A 71 10.70 -7.97 2.70
CA CYS A 71 11.05 -6.97 3.70
C CYS A 71 9.92 -5.95 3.80
N LEU A 72 9.51 -5.61 5.02
CA LEU A 72 8.58 -4.52 5.29
C LEU A 72 9.39 -3.28 5.72
N TYR A 73 9.13 -2.17 5.06
CA TYR A 73 9.51 -0.85 5.51
C TYR A 73 8.24 -0.09 5.88
N LEU A 74 8.20 0.46 7.09
CA LEU A 74 7.14 1.36 7.54
C LEU A 74 7.75 2.76 7.74
N ASN A 75 6.96 3.80 7.53
CA ASN A 75 7.40 5.12 7.94
C ASN A 75 7.46 5.21 9.48
N TYR A 76 8.26 6.13 10.00
CA TYR A 76 8.49 6.30 11.44
C TYR A 76 7.21 6.43 12.30
N VAL A 77 6.16 7.03 11.75
CA VAL A 77 4.88 7.22 12.46
C VAL A 77 4.17 5.89 12.63
N TYR A 78 4.20 5.03 11.60
CA TYR A 78 3.54 3.74 11.62
C TYR A 78 4.41 2.63 12.22
N GLU A 79 5.74 2.72 12.18
CA GLU A 79 6.64 1.76 12.87
C GLU A 79 6.28 1.56 14.34
N LYS A 80 5.85 2.62 15.03
CA LYS A 80 5.45 2.56 16.44
C LYS A 80 4.03 2.05 16.66
N ARG A 81 3.20 2.04 15.62
CA ARG A 81 1.77 1.75 15.70
C ARG A 81 1.45 0.30 15.33
N PHE A 82 2.28 -0.31 14.49
CA PHE A 82 2.12 -1.70 14.08
C PHE A 82 2.85 -2.63 15.05
N SER A 83 2.16 -3.67 15.51
CA SER A 83 2.81 -4.77 16.21
C SER A 83 3.56 -5.67 15.22
N GLN A 84 4.40 -6.57 15.72
CA GLN A 84 5.05 -7.58 14.89
C GLN A 84 4.01 -8.44 14.13
N VAL A 85 2.88 -8.78 14.77
CA VAL A 85 1.81 -9.55 14.15
C VAL A 85 1.18 -8.79 12.98
N ASP A 86 0.98 -7.49 13.13
CA ASP A 86 0.46 -6.64 12.05
C ASP A 86 1.48 -6.54 10.90
N ALA A 87 2.76 -6.39 11.22
CA ALA A 87 3.85 -6.38 10.24
C ALA A 87 3.95 -7.69 9.46
N ASP A 88 3.82 -8.82 10.13
CA ASP A 88 3.82 -10.15 9.52
C ASP A 88 2.60 -10.33 8.61
N HIS A 89 1.43 -9.87 9.05
CA HIS A 89 0.20 -9.90 8.25
C HIS A 89 0.36 -9.06 6.98
N LEU A 90 0.81 -7.80 7.10
CA LEU A 90 1.08 -6.94 5.95
C LEU A 90 2.02 -7.60 4.94
N THR A 91 3.09 -8.19 5.45
CA THR A 91 4.09 -8.87 4.62
C THR A 91 3.49 -10.07 3.89
N SER A 92 2.73 -10.91 4.60
CA SER A 92 2.10 -12.11 4.03
C SER A 92 1.08 -11.78 2.94
N THR A 93 0.31 -10.70 3.13
CA THR A 93 -0.68 -10.23 2.15
C THR A 93 0.03 -9.69 0.91
N ALA A 94 1.04 -8.85 1.09
CA ALA A 94 1.81 -8.29 -0.02
C ALA A 94 2.48 -9.36 -0.89
N VAL A 95 2.95 -10.48 -0.31
CA VAL A 95 3.59 -11.56 -1.09
C VAL A 95 2.67 -12.17 -2.14
N LYS A 96 1.35 -12.20 -1.90
CA LYS A 96 0.37 -12.77 -2.85
C LYS A 96 0.41 -12.04 -4.19
N PHE A 97 0.77 -10.76 -4.18
CA PHE A 97 0.89 -9.94 -5.38
C PHE A 97 2.02 -10.38 -6.31
N TRP A 98 3.02 -11.11 -5.83
CA TRP A 98 4.16 -11.59 -6.63
C TRP A 98 4.04 -13.06 -7.04
N GLN A 99 3.08 -13.81 -6.50
CA GLN A 99 2.92 -15.24 -6.76
C GLN A 99 1.96 -15.55 -7.92
N SER A 100 1.43 -14.54 -8.61
CA SER A 100 0.47 -14.68 -9.72
C SER A 100 0.97 -14.09 -11.02
#